data_AF-A0A2D6CWH9-F1
#
_entry.id   AF-A0A2D6CWH9-F1
#
_cell.length_a   1.000
_cell.length_b   1.000
_cell.length_c   1.000
_cell.angle_alpha   90.00
_cell.angle_beta   90.00
_cell.angle_gamma   90.00
#
_symmetry.space_group_name_H-M   'P 1'
#
loop_
_entity.id
_entity.type
_entity.pdbx_description
1 polymer ?
#
loop_
_entity_poly.entity_id
_entity_poly.type
_entity_poly.pdbx_seq_one_letter_code
_entity_poly.pdbx_strand_id
1 'polypeptide(L)'
;MARHVAMAVAALTVAVTACGCANLSALLTTEWSENYALASTGSEATHPYLNDGKLSTVAETRNLADPREFVLQLDQPRRIRRIALKNDNLYRFSVEYWDAKREIWRDVATVRQRRDVEGAERIIQPAFDFGGINFETDRIRIDVTRTVDDIIITKSAPEPNDKVIEHGWREIAGRQREYFRILIERPGRVREVEVYGIASGGS
;
A
#
# COMPACT_ATOMS: atom_id res chain seq x y z
N MET A 1 60.83 32.92 -29.83
CA MET A 1 59.41 33.28 -29.62
C MET A 1 58.46 32.23 -30.21
N ALA A 2 58.50 30.97 -29.76
CA ALA A 2 57.58 29.94 -30.27
C ALA A 2 57.40 28.71 -29.35
N ARG A 3 57.74 28.78 -28.05
CA ARG A 3 57.74 27.58 -27.19
C ARG A 3 57.08 27.67 -25.83
N HIS A 4 56.59 28.84 -25.41
CA HIS A 4 55.94 28.97 -24.10
C HIS A 4 54.46 29.40 -24.18
N VAL A 5 53.95 29.73 -25.37
CA VAL A 5 52.51 29.94 -25.61
C VAL A 5 51.73 28.61 -25.63
N ALA A 6 52.41 27.49 -25.90
CA ALA A 6 51.78 26.17 -25.96
C ALA A 6 51.45 25.56 -24.59
N MET A 7 52.04 26.07 -23.49
CA MET A 7 51.87 25.49 -22.15
C MET A 7 50.71 26.13 -21.36
N ALA A 8 50.17 27.25 -21.83
CA ALA A 8 49.03 27.93 -21.21
C ALA A 8 47.67 27.47 -21.78
N VAL A 9 47.64 26.89 -22.98
CA VAL A 9 46.38 26.46 -23.63
C VAL A 9 45.99 25.03 -23.24
N ALA A 10 46.95 24.17 -22.90
CA ALA A 10 46.71 22.80 -22.47
C ALA A 10 46.26 22.68 -21.00
N ALA A 11 46.54 23.69 -20.16
CA ALA A 11 46.11 23.70 -18.76
C ALA A 11 44.67 24.22 -18.57
N LEU A 12 44.11 24.92 -19.56
CA LEU A 12 42.76 25.48 -19.49
C LEU A 12 41.68 24.54 -20.06
N THR A 13 42.06 23.49 -20.79
CA THR A 13 41.12 22.54 -21.40
C THR A 13 40.83 21.29 -20.55
N VAL A 14 41.55 21.09 -19.44
CA VAL A 14 41.31 19.97 -18.50
C VAL A 14 40.48 20.39 -17.28
N ALA A 15 40.29 21.69 -17.05
CA ALA A 15 39.47 22.19 -15.94
C ALA A 15 37.95 22.27 -16.25
N VAL A 16 37.55 22.13 -17.52
CA VAL A 16 36.13 22.25 -17.94
C VAL A 16 35.42 20.89 -18.08
N THR A 17 36.16 19.79 -18.01
CA THR A 17 35.62 18.43 -18.27
C THR A 17 35.35 17.59 -17.02
N ALA A 18 35.56 18.12 -15.81
CA ALA A 18 35.37 17.38 -14.56
C ALA A 18 34.22 17.89 -13.66
N CYS A 19 33.53 18.97 -14.02
CA CYS A 19 32.49 19.59 -13.16
C CYS A 19 31.11 19.72 -13.84
N GLY A 20 30.84 18.97 -14.91
CA GLY A 20 29.62 19.12 -15.72
C GLY A 20 28.54 18.05 -15.57
N CYS A 21 28.84 16.88 -14.99
CA CYS A 21 27.92 15.73 -15.03
C CYS A 21 27.34 15.29 -13.67
N ALA A 22 27.77 15.89 -12.55
CA ALA A 22 27.29 15.50 -11.22
C ALA A 22 25.97 16.18 -10.80
N ASN A 23 25.60 17.29 -11.43
CA ASN A 23 24.43 18.09 -11.02
C ASN A 23 23.16 17.87 -11.85
N LEU A 24 23.23 17.14 -12.97
CA LEU A 24 22.03 16.80 -13.75
C LEU A 24 21.24 15.64 -13.13
N SER A 25 21.87 14.81 -12.30
CA SER A 25 21.20 13.71 -11.59
C SER A 25 20.34 14.21 -10.41
N ALA A 26 20.70 15.35 -9.80
CA ALA A 26 19.94 15.98 -8.73
C ALA A 26 18.70 16.75 -9.25
N LEU A 27 18.69 17.12 -10.54
CA LEU A 27 17.56 17.82 -11.18
C LEU A 27 16.41 16.90 -11.62
N LEU A 28 16.57 15.57 -11.49
CA LEU A 28 15.58 14.58 -11.95
C LEU A 28 15.00 13.72 -10.82
N THR A 29 15.38 13.94 -9.56
CA THR A 29 14.76 13.27 -8.43
C THR A 29 13.45 13.97 -8.08
N THR A 30 12.33 13.27 -8.20
CA THR A 30 11.05 13.76 -7.67
C THR A 30 11.16 13.89 -6.16
N GLU A 31 11.18 15.12 -5.66
CA GLU A 31 11.07 15.38 -4.23
C GLU A 31 9.62 15.19 -3.78
N TRP A 32 9.44 14.35 -2.77
CA TRP A 32 8.14 14.10 -2.15
C TRP A 32 7.87 15.16 -1.10
N SER A 33 6.58 15.48 -0.91
CA SER A 33 6.17 16.27 0.24
C SER A 33 6.48 15.56 1.56
N GLU A 34 6.24 16.24 2.68
CA GLU A 34 6.06 15.55 3.96
C GLU A 34 4.90 14.53 3.88
N ASN A 35 4.92 13.55 4.79
CA ASN A 35 3.88 12.53 4.87
C ASN A 35 2.58 13.16 5.40
N TYR A 36 1.59 13.37 4.51
CA TYR A 36 0.28 13.92 4.85
C TYR A 36 -0.53 13.01 5.78
N ALA A 37 -0.18 11.72 5.82
CA ALA A 37 -0.89 10.76 6.63
C ALA A 37 -0.52 10.85 8.11
N LEU A 38 0.54 11.54 8.53
CA LEU A 38 0.97 11.54 9.93
C LEU A 38 -0.08 12.18 10.85
N ALA A 39 -0.31 11.58 12.03
CA ALA A 39 -1.20 12.18 13.02
C ALA A 39 -0.73 13.59 13.45
N SER A 40 0.59 13.83 13.44
CA SER A 40 1.17 15.13 13.74
C SER A 40 0.84 16.22 12.71
N THR A 41 0.39 15.86 11.50
CA THR A 41 -0.08 16.81 10.48
C THR A 41 -1.60 17.02 10.54
N GLY A 42 -2.28 16.52 11.58
CA GLY A 42 -3.72 16.72 11.79
C GLY A 42 -4.61 15.69 11.10
N SER A 43 -4.04 14.59 10.60
CA SER A 43 -4.82 13.49 10.03
C SER A 43 -5.38 12.56 11.12
N GLU A 44 -6.51 11.95 10.83
CA GLU A 44 -7.21 11.00 11.69
C GLU A 44 -7.27 9.62 11.03
N ALA A 45 -7.33 8.56 11.83
CA ALA A 45 -7.42 7.19 11.34
C ALA A 45 -8.38 6.36 12.18
N THR A 46 -8.94 5.30 11.59
CA THR A 46 -9.78 4.33 12.31
C THR A 46 -9.02 3.61 13.43
N HIS A 47 -7.69 3.60 13.36
CA HIS A 47 -6.80 3.09 14.40
C HIS A 47 -5.59 4.03 14.57
N PRO A 48 -5.23 4.46 15.80
CA PRO A 48 -4.16 5.45 16.02
C PRO A 48 -2.77 5.00 15.55
N TYR A 49 -2.49 3.69 15.56
CA TYR A 49 -1.23 3.14 15.07
C TYR A 49 -1.13 3.08 13.55
N LEU A 50 -2.19 3.44 12.81
CA LEU A 50 -2.13 3.46 11.35
C LEU A 50 -1.22 4.59 10.84
N ASN A 51 -1.09 5.66 11.64
CA ASN A 51 -0.44 6.90 11.24
C ASN A 51 0.37 7.60 12.34
N ASP A 52 0.89 6.84 13.31
CA ASP A 52 1.69 7.37 14.42
C ASP A 52 3.17 7.60 14.08
N GLY A 53 3.60 7.27 12.85
CA GLY A 53 4.98 7.39 12.39
C GLY A 53 5.92 6.29 12.90
N LYS A 54 5.38 5.19 13.47
CA LYS A 54 6.17 4.15 14.14
C LYS A 54 5.90 2.77 13.58
N LEU A 55 6.84 2.26 12.78
CA LEU A 55 6.81 0.87 12.28
C LEU A 55 6.75 -0.23 13.36
N SER A 56 7.03 0.08 14.63
CA SER A 56 6.94 -0.88 15.74
C SER A 56 5.50 -1.16 16.18
N THR A 57 4.56 -0.25 15.90
CA THR A 57 3.14 -0.40 16.28
C THR A 57 2.38 -1.10 15.15
N VAL A 58 1.22 -1.69 15.50
CA VAL A 58 0.40 -2.46 14.54
C VAL A 58 -1.06 -2.09 14.76
N ALA A 59 -1.68 -1.51 13.75
CA ALA A 59 -3.11 -1.32 13.65
C ALA A 59 -3.79 -2.61 13.22
N GLU A 60 -4.80 -3.05 13.98
CA GLU A 60 -5.60 -4.22 13.65
C GLU A 60 -7.03 -3.81 13.31
N THR A 61 -7.61 -4.41 12.26
CA THR A 61 -9.05 -4.26 12.02
C THR A 61 -9.82 -4.87 13.18
N ARG A 62 -10.97 -4.29 13.54
CA ARG A 62 -11.80 -4.76 14.67
C ARG A 62 -12.40 -6.16 14.40
N ASN A 63 -13.21 -6.63 15.37
CA ASN A 63 -13.87 -7.93 15.42
C ASN A 63 -14.32 -8.49 14.05
N LEU A 64 -14.36 -9.81 13.93
CA LEU A 64 -14.75 -10.55 12.72
C LEU A 64 -16.14 -10.20 12.14
N ALA A 65 -16.97 -9.45 12.87
CA ALA A 65 -18.28 -9.01 12.44
C ALA A 65 -18.26 -7.67 11.69
N ASP A 66 -17.20 -6.88 11.83
CA ASP A 66 -17.05 -5.58 11.17
C ASP A 66 -16.29 -5.73 9.83
N PRO A 67 -16.54 -4.87 8.83
CA PRO A 67 -15.70 -4.78 7.65
C PRO A 67 -14.23 -4.59 8.04
N ARG A 68 -13.34 -5.36 7.39
CA ARG A 68 -11.90 -5.27 7.63
C ARG A 68 -11.32 -4.08 6.87
N GLU A 69 -11.65 -2.89 7.34
CA GLU A 69 -11.29 -1.63 6.70
C GLU A 69 -10.38 -0.77 7.59
N PHE A 70 -9.37 -0.16 6.98
CA PHE A 70 -8.64 0.96 7.56
C PHE A 70 -8.99 2.23 6.79
N VAL A 71 -9.41 3.28 7.49
CA VAL A 71 -9.70 4.59 6.87
C VAL A 71 -8.79 5.62 7.48
N LEU A 72 -8.15 6.40 6.60
CA LEU A 72 -7.32 7.56 6.90
C LEU A 72 -8.02 8.80 6.35
N GLN A 73 -8.25 9.79 7.22
CA GLN A 73 -8.79 11.10 6.92
C GLN A 73 -7.68 12.14 7.05
N LEU A 74 -7.40 12.87 5.99
CA LEU A 74 -6.45 13.99 5.98
C LEU A 74 -7.10 15.25 6.57
N ASP A 75 -6.26 16.19 7.01
CA ASP A 75 -6.64 17.49 7.56
C ASP A 75 -7.47 18.33 6.57
N GLN A 76 -7.14 18.20 5.28
CA GLN A 76 -7.83 18.83 4.16
C GLN A 76 -7.61 18.00 2.89
N PRO A 77 -8.40 18.23 1.82
CA PRO A 77 -8.13 17.62 0.53
C PRO A 77 -6.73 17.94 0.02
N ARG A 78 -5.95 16.91 -0.33
CA ARG A 78 -4.59 17.03 -0.87
C ARG A 78 -4.51 16.31 -2.22
N ARG A 79 -3.63 16.81 -3.09
CA ARG A 79 -3.27 16.08 -4.31
C ARG A 79 -2.25 14.99 -3.99
N ILE A 80 -2.67 13.73 -4.16
CA ILE A 80 -1.89 12.55 -3.82
C ILE A 80 -1.16 12.01 -5.04
N ARG A 81 0.11 11.64 -4.83
CA ARG A 81 1.06 11.20 -5.86
C ARG A 81 1.74 9.89 -5.54
N ARG A 82 1.76 9.50 -4.28
CA ARG A 82 2.28 8.23 -3.80
C ARG A 82 1.56 7.83 -2.50
N ILE A 83 1.24 6.56 -2.38
CA ILE A 83 0.79 5.93 -1.13
C ILE A 83 1.74 4.76 -0.84
N ALA A 84 2.31 4.71 0.36
CA ALA A 84 3.07 3.56 0.82
C ALA A 84 2.35 2.88 1.99
N LEU A 85 2.34 1.55 1.99
CA LEU A 85 1.65 0.73 2.96
C LEU A 85 2.61 -0.31 3.53
N LYS A 86 2.81 -0.30 4.85
CA LYS A 86 3.59 -1.30 5.58
C LYS A 86 2.62 -2.22 6.33
N ASN A 87 2.76 -3.53 6.18
CA ASN A 87 1.78 -4.46 6.73
C ASN A 87 2.41 -5.76 7.23
N ASP A 88 1.66 -6.48 8.07
CA ASP A 88 2.07 -7.75 8.65
C ASP A 88 1.44 -8.96 7.97
N ASN A 89 0.21 -8.87 7.46
CA ASN A 89 -0.53 -10.07 7.03
C ASN A 89 -1.50 -9.89 5.86
N LEU A 90 -1.48 -8.75 5.16
CA LEU A 90 -2.42 -8.49 4.08
C LEU A 90 -2.09 -9.37 2.86
N TYR A 91 -3.10 -10.07 2.35
CA TYR A 91 -2.95 -11.00 1.22
C TYR A 91 -3.75 -10.57 -0.01
N ARG A 92 -4.99 -10.10 0.20
CA ARG A 92 -5.81 -9.43 -0.83
C ARG A 92 -6.51 -8.24 -0.22
N PHE A 93 -6.40 -7.10 -0.91
CA PHE A 93 -7.00 -5.84 -0.46
C PHE A 93 -7.08 -4.86 -1.62
N SER A 94 -7.94 -3.84 -1.49
CA SER A 94 -7.94 -2.64 -2.33
C SER A 94 -7.42 -1.45 -1.54
N VAL A 95 -6.79 -0.52 -2.25
CA VAL A 95 -6.53 0.84 -1.78
C VAL A 95 -7.44 1.74 -2.59
N GLU A 96 -8.20 2.57 -1.90
CA GLU A 96 -9.26 3.39 -2.47
C GLU A 96 -9.16 4.82 -1.95
N TYR A 97 -9.74 5.76 -2.70
CA TYR A 97 -9.86 7.15 -2.28
C TYR A 97 -11.31 7.62 -2.40
N TRP A 98 -11.67 8.61 -1.58
CA TRP A 98 -12.99 9.24 -1.66
C TRP A 98 -13.00 10.29 -2.77
N ASP A 99 -13.82 10.08 -3.81
CA ASP A 99 -14.07 11.06 -4.86
C ASP A 99 -15.23 11.97 -4.43
N ALA A 100 -14.89 13.07 -3.74
CA ALA A 100 -15.88 13.98 -3.16
C ALA A 100 -16.87 14.57 -4.19
N LYS A 101 -16.49 14.64 -5.48
CA LYS A 101 -17.39 15.15 -6.53
C LYS A 101 -18.49 14.15 -6.91
N ARG A 102 -18.21 12.87 -6.75
CA ARG A 102 -19.11 11.76 -7.13
C ARG A 102 -19.70 11.04 -5.92
N GLU A 103 -19.23 11.37 -4.73
CA GLU A 103 -19.64 10.74 -3.47
C GLU A 103 -19.49 9.22 -3.49
N ILE A 104 -18.38 8.74 -4.06
CA ILE A 104 -18.05 7.31 -4.15
C ILE A 104 -16.60 7.05 -3.80
N TRP A 105 -16.34 5.86 -3.28
CA TRP A 105 -14.99 5.30 -3.22
C TRP A 105 -14.55 4.86 -4.61
N ARG A 106 -13.29 5.15 -4.96
CA ARG A 106 -12.68 4.74 -6.23
C ARG A 106 -11.36 4.04 -5.99
N ASP A 107 -11.11 3.00 -6.77
CA ASP A 107 -9.88 2.23 -6.69
C ASP A 107 -8.65 3.08 -7.07
N VAL A 108 -7.65 3.06 -6.20
CA VAL A 108 -6.26 3.40 -6.51
C VAL A 108 -5.55 2.16 -7.06
N ALA A 109 -5.66 1.05 -6.34
CA ALA A 109 -5.03 -0.21 -6.69
C ALA A 109 -5.76 -1.39 -6.06
N THR A 110 -5.69 -2.55 -6.69
CA THR A 110 -6.16 -3.82 -6.12
C THR A 110 -5.01 -4.82 -6.09
N VAL A 111 -4.67 -5.29 -4.89
CA VAL A 111 -3.65 -6.32 -4.70
C VAL A 111 -4.33 -7.69 -4.69
N ARG A 112 -3.99 -8.51 -5.69
CA ARG A 112 -4.41 -9.91 -5.78
C ARG A 112 -3.15 -10.76 -5.95
N GLN A 113 -2.58 -11.28 -4.87
CA GLN A 113 -1.48 -12.23 -5.00
C GLN A 113 -1.99 -13.53 -5.66
N ARG A 114 -1.37 -13.89 -6.79
CA ARG A 114 -1.65 -15.11 -7.56
C ARG A 114 -0.85 -16.28 -6.97
N ARG A 115 -1.29 -16.86 -5.86
CA ARG A 115 -0.84 -18.21 -5.47
C ARG A 115 -1.76 -18.83 -4.41
N ASP A 116 -3.00 -19.12 -4.80
CA ASP A 116 -3.80 -20.15 -4.12
C ASP A 116 -3.42 -21.54 -4.71
N VAL A 117 -2.12 -21.85 -4.74
CA VAL A 117 -1.68 -23.21 -5.06
C VAL A 117 -1.57 -23.94 -3.74
N GLU A 118 -2.33 -25.02 -3.60
CA GLU A 118 -2.27 -25.90 -2.44
C GLU A 118 -0.81 -26.31 -2.19
N GLY A 119 -0.26 -25.93 -1.04
CA GLY A 119 1.15 -26.17 -0.68
C GLY A 119 2.16 -25.07 -1.03
N ALA A 120 1.75 -23.98 -1.70
CA ALA A 120 2.59 -22.79 -1.83
C ALA A 120 2.50 -21.94 -0.55
N GLU A 121 3.65 -21.63 0.04
CA GLU A 121 3.73 -20.73 1.18
C GLU A 121 3.14 -19.35 0.81
N ARG A 122 2.27 -18.83 1.66
CA ARG A 122 1.68 -17.49 1.48
C ARG A 122 2.77 -16.45 1.76
N ILE A 123 3.52 -16.06 0.74
CA ILE A 123 4.60 -15.07 0.89
C ILE A 123 3.97 -13.68 1.09
N ILE A 124 4.07 -13.18 2.31
CA ILE A 124 3.63 -11.82 2.65
C ILE A 124 4.60 -10.83 2.01
N GLN A 125 4.07 -9.88 1.25
CA GLN A 125 4.83 -8.72 0.85
C GLN A 125 4.74 -7.69 1.98
N PRO A 126 5.87 -7.36 2.67
CA PRO A 126 5.84 -6.53 3.87
C PRO A 126 5.49 -5.06 3.58
N ALA A 127 5.67 -4.62 2.34
CA ALA A 127 5.43 -3.25 1.92
C ALA A 127 4.90 -3.16 0.50
N PHE A 128 3.92 -2.28 0.30
CA PHE A 128 3.40 -1.90 -1.01
C PHE A 128 3.65 -0.41 -1.24
N ASP A 129 4.06 -0.06 -2.46
CA ASP A 129 4.31 1.32 -2.87
C ASP A 129 3.52 1.60 -4.15
N PHE A 130 2.56 2.51 -4.04
CA PHE A 130 1.66 2.92 -5.10
C PHE A 130 2.06 4.32 -5.59
N GLY A 131 3.12 4.38 -6.38
CA GLY A 131 3.58 5.60 -7.05
C GLY A 131 2.90 5.85 -8.40
N GLY A 132 3.12 7.04 -8.98
CA GLY A 132 2.59 7.40 -10.31
C GLY A 132 1.09 7.72 -10.35
N ILE A 133 0.46 7.78 -9.18
CA ILE A 133 -0.95 8.13 -9.01
C ILE A 133 -1.15 9.66 -9.05
N ASN A 134 -2.37 10.11 -9.35
CA ASN A 134 -2.69 11.54 -9.39
C ASN A 134 -4.19 11.77 -9.20
N PHE A 135 -4.59 12.02 -7.97
CA PHE A 135 -5.96 12.38 -7.61
C PHE A 135 -5.95 13.34 -6.43
N GLU A 136 -7.08 13.99 -6.18
CA GLU A 136 -7.29 14.87 -5.03
C GLU A 136 -8.31 14.22 -4.12
N THR A 137 -8.00 14.10 -2.83
CA THR A 137 -8.88 13.49 -1.84
C THR A 137 -8.50 13.95 -0.44
N ASP A 138 -9.45 13.86 0.48
CA ASP A 138 -9.25 13.96 1.91
C ASP A 138 -9.30 12.60 2.61
N ARG A 139 -9.64 11.50 1.91
CA ARG A 139 -9.78 10.18 2.53
C ARG A 139 -9.19 9.06 1.69
N ILE A 140 -8.50 8.17 2.37
CA ILE A 140 -7.97 6.93 1.81
C ILE A 140 -8.52 5.76 2.62
N ARG A 141 -8.95 4.71 1.92
CA ARG A 141 -9.43 3.47 2.53
C ARG A 141 -8.60 2.29 2.05
N ILE A 142 -8.29 1.38 2.96
CA ILE A 142 -7.74 0.06 2.67
C ILE A 142 -8.80 -0.96 3.06
N ASP A 143 -9.41 -1.61 2.06
CA ASP A 143 -10.40 -2.68 2.28
C ASP A 143 -9.73 -4.05 2.16
N VAL A 144 -9.68 -4.80 3.26
CA VAL A 144 -8.97 -6.07 3.39
C VAL A 144 -9.91 -7.24 3.13
N THR A 145 -9.79 -7.84 1.95
CA THR A 145 -10.62 -8.97 1.54
C THR A 145 -10.04 -10.33 1.94
N ARG A 146 -8.70 -10.45 2.09
CA ARG A 146 -8.03 -11.65 2.62
C ARG A 146 -6.76 -11.30 3.39
N THR A 147 -6.51 -12.06 4.44
CA THR A 147 -5.22 -12.10 5.15
C THR A 147 -4.56 -13.46 4.98
N VAL A 148 -3.26 -13.54 5.26
CA VAL A 148 -2.57 -14.84 5.30
C VAL A 148 -2.95 -15.69 6.51
N ASP A 149 -3.52 -15.07 7.55
CA ASP A 149 -3.96 -15.74 8.77
C ASP A 149 -5.38 -16.33 8.63
N ASP A 150 -6.11 -15.96 7.57
CA ASP A 150 -7.44 -16.49 7.27
C ASP A 150 -7.44 -18.03 7.18
N ILE A 151 -8.42 -18.65 7.84
CA ILE A 151 -8.58 -20.10 7.91
C ILE A 151 -9.74 -20.53 7.02
N ILE A 152 -9.57 -21.66 6.33
CA ILE A 152 -10.65 -22.31 5.59
C ILE A 152 -10.99 -23.60 6.31
N ILE A 153 -12.24 -23.73 6.77
CA ILE A 153 -12.77 -24.96 7.36
C ILE A 153 -13.82 -25.56 6.44
N THR A 154 -14.07 -26.87 6.58
CA THR A 154 -15.13 -27.56 5.85
C THR A 154 -16.24 -27.94 6.81
N LYS A 155 -17.48 -27.52 6.52
CA LYS A 155 -18.69 -27.90 7.25
C LYS A 155 -19.63 -28.71 6.35
N SER A 156 -20.47 -29.56 6.95
CA SER A 156 -21.55 -30.25 6.25
C SER A 156 -22.83 -29.41 6.15
N ALA A 157 -22.95 -28.34 6.94
CA ALA A 157 -24.03 -27.37 6.90
C ALA A 157 -23.49 -26.00 7.35
N PRO A 158 -23.78 -24.89 6.63
CA PRO A 158 -23.38 -23.55 7.02
C PRO A 158 -24.31 -22.96 8.08
N GLU A 159 -23.77 -22.06 8.90
CA GLU A 159 -24.51 -21.20 9.82
C GLU A 159 -24.90 -19.86 9.15
N PRO A 160 -25.91 -19.12 9.65
CA PRO A 160 -26.40 -17.89 9.00
C PRO A 160 -25.34 -16.81 8.71
N ASN A 161 -24.25 -16.78 9.49
CA ASN A 161 -23.17 -15.80 9.35
C ASN A 161 -21.89 -16.40 8.73
N ASP A 162 -21.94 -17.66 8.29
CA ASP A 162 -20.77 -18.28 7.67
C ASP A 162 -20.49 -17.67 6.30
N LYS A 163 -19.26 -17.23 6.10
CA LYS A 163 -18.77 -16.78 4.79
C LYS A 163 -18.42 -18.00 3.93
N VAL A 164 -19.42 -18.55 3.24
CA VAL A 164 -19.25 -19.67 2.30
C VAL A 164 -18.44 -19.19 1.08
N ILE A 165 -17.29 -19.83 0.84
CA ILE A 165 -16.42 -19.54 -0.31
C ILE A 165 -16.45 -20.65 -1.37
N GLU A 166 -16.92 -21.84 -1.01
CA GLU A 166 -17.07 -22.97 -1.93
C GLU A 166 -18.21 -23.87 -1.43
N HIS A 167 -18.98 -24.43 -2.36
CA HIS A 167 -20.00 -25.44 -2.10
C HIS A 167 -19.83 -26.56 -3.12
N GLY A 168 -19.83 -27.80 -2.66
CA GLY A 168 -19.68 -28.95 -3.54
C GLY A 168 -20.16 -30.25 -2.90
N TRP A 169 -19.93 -31.33 -3.62
CA TRP A 169 -20.27 -32.69 -3.22
C TRP A 169 -19.01 -33.52 -3.14
N ARG A 170 -18.91 -34.35 -2.10
CA ARG A 170 -17.80 -35.30 -1.94
C ARG A 170 -18.33 -36.64 -1.48
N GLU A 171 -17.75 -37.71 -2.03
CA GLU A 171 -18.00 -39.05 -1.53
C GLU A 171 -17.29 -39.26 -0.19
N ILE A 172 -18.08 -39.55 0.85
CA ILE A 172 -17.59 -39.89 2.18
C ILE A 172 -18.28 -41.19 2.61
N ALA A 173 -17.49 -42.24 2.80
CA ALA A 173 -17.96 -43.58 3.14
C ALA A 173 -19.03 -44.13 2.15
N GLY A 174 -18.76 -44.01 0.85
CA GLY A 174 -19.63 -44.55 -0.21
C GLY A 174 -20.94 -43.80 -0.43
N ARG A 175 -21.10 -42.61 0.17
CA ARG A 175 -22.27 -41.74 -0.01
C ARG A 175 -21.84 -40.35 -0.41
N GLN A 176 -22.56 -39.74 -1.34
CA GLN A 176 -22.40 -38.33 -1.67
C GLN A 176 -22.92 -37.49 -0.51
N ARG A 177 -22.08 -36.57 -0.03
CA ARG A 177 -22.44 -35.58 0.99
C ARG A 177 -22.07 -34.18 0.51
N GLU A 178 -22.95 -33.24 0.79
CA GLU A 178 -22.64 -31.82 0.61
C GLU A 178 -21.50 -31.41 1.54
N TYR A 179 -20.65 -30.52 1.04
CA TYR A 179 -19.67 -29.82 1.85
C TYR A 179 -19.66 -28.33 1.50
N PHE A 180 -19.38 -27.52 2.51
CA PHE A 180 -19.25 -26.08 2.41
C PHE A 180 -17.88 -25.70 2.94
N ARG A 181 -17.10 -24.95 2.17
CA ARG A 181 -15.86 -24.35 2.66
C ARG A 181 -16.18 -22.97 3.19
N ILE A 182 -15.92 -22.78 4.47
CA ILE A 182 -16.20 -21.54 5.18
C ILE A 182 -14.88 -20.82 5.41
N LEU A 183 -14.86 -19.53 5.06
CA LEU A 183 -13.77 -18.63 5.40
C LEU A 183 -13.98 -18.09 6.81
N ILE A 184 -13.09 -18.42 7.72
CA ILE A 184 -12.95 -17.74 9.01
C ILE A 184 -11.94 -16.62 8.79
N GLU A 185 -12.44 -15.40 8.74
CA GLU A 185 -11.62 -14.22 8.58
C GLU A 185 -10.73 -14.01 9.82
N ARG A 186 -9.54 -13.45 9.62
CA ARG A 186 -8.71 -12.91 10.68
C ARG A 186 -8.50 -11.41 10.49
N PRO A 187 -8.20 -10.67 11.56
CA PRO A 187 -7.93 -9.23 11.48
C PRO A 187 -6.84 -8.91 10.46
N GLY A 188 -7.05 -7.87 9.66
CA GLY A 188 -5.97 -7.24 8.89
C GLY A 188 -5.04 -6.49 9.83
N ARG A 189 -3.73 -6.51 9.54
CA ARG A 189 -2.69 -5.88 10.37
C ARG A 189 -1.80 -4.99 9.52
N VAL A 190 -1.85 -3.69 9.80
CA VAL A 190 -1.10 -2.64 9.12
C VAL A 190 -0.19 -1.95 10.13
N ARG A 191 1.06 -1.73 9.77
CA ARG A 191 2.02 -1.00 10.61
C ARG A 191 1.94 0.49 10.38
N GLU A 192 1.86 0.90 9.12
CA GLU A 192 1.87 2.32 8.78
C GLU A 192 1.31 2.54 7.37
N VAL A 193 0.60 3.66 7.21
CA VAL A 193 0.21 4.21 5.91
C VAL A 193 0.87 5.57 5.74
N GLU A 194 1.58 5.75 4.63
CA GLU A 194 2.21 7.00 4.26
C GLU A 194 1.58 7.53 2.97
N VAL A 195 1.37 8.85 2.92
CA VAL A 195 0.67 9.53 1.82
C VAL A 195 1.45 10.78 1.43
N TYR A 196 1.79 10.90 0.15
CA TYR A 196 2.66 11.97 -0.34
C TYR A 196 2.10 12.67 -1.58
N GLY A 197 2.33 13.98 -1.66
CA GLY A 197 2.25 14.80 -2.87
C GLY A 197 3.65 15.07 -3.45
N ILE A 198 3.74 15.96 -4.45
CA ILE A 198 5.05 16.50 -4.88
C ILE A 198 5.43 17.61 -3.91
N ALA A 199 6.71 17.68 -3.51
CA ALA A 199 7.22 18.83 -2.79
C ALA A 199 6.95 20.09 -3.63
N SER A 200 6.24 21.06 -3.08
CA SER A 200 6.18 22.39 -3.69
C SER A 200 7.58 22.97 -3.59
N GLY A 201 8.36 22.87 -4.66
CA GLY A 201 9.67 23.50 -4.74
C GLY A 201 9.52 24.98 -4.37
N GLY A 202 10.24 25.42 -3.35
CA GLY A 202 10.29 26.83 -2.99
C GLY A 202 10.83 27.62 -4.18
N SER A 203 9.95 28.42 -4.79
CA SER A 203 10.30 29.50 -5.71
C SER A 203 9.66 30.79 -5.20
#